data_AF-A0A496YMP4-F1
#
_entry.id   AF-A0A496YMP4-F1
#
_cell.length_a   1.000
_cell.length_b   1.000
_cell.length_c   1.000
_cell.angle_alpha   90.00
_cell.angle_beta   90.00
_cell.angle_gamma   90.00
#
_symmetry.space_group_name_H-M   'P 1'
#
loop_
_entity.id
_entity.type
_entity.pdbx_description
1 polymer ?
#
loop_
_entity_poly.entity_id
_entity_poly.type
_entity_poly.pdbx_seq_one_letter_code
_entity_poly.pdbx_strand_id
1 'polypeptide(L)'
;QAQLAPATLFCGPDPPEPKAIKTGLDKHGHLFVGRSLMISGKVEGISPGLADFLFKDRAVDYVIIEADGAAGLPLKVPAEGEPVIPSTATVVIAMAGLEALGRPFGPDTVFRLEKFQKMSGLRPKEILTPEHLAKAFTAPEGLFKAGPKRARKVAFLNKRDLLSRESALHELAHLVLGASGLKIERVVIGSILEGTYSFIMEES
;
A
#
# COMPACT_ATOMS: atom_id res chain seq x y z
N GLN A 1 2.45 -12.30 -10.79
CA GLN A 1 3.65 -11.54 -10.36
C GLN A 1 4.86 -12.47 -10.17
N ALA A 2 4.81 -13.50 -9.31
CA ALA A 2 5.96 -14.41 -9.12
C ALA A 2 6.45 -15.12 -10.40
N GLN A 3 5.53 -15.62 -11.24
CA GLN A 3 5.89 -16.27 -12.51
C GLN A 3 6.49 -15.31 -13.57
N LEU A 4 6.39 -14.00 -13.36
CA LEU A 4 6.97 -12.98 -14.23
C LEU A 4 8.29 -12.44 -13.69
N ALA A 5 8.65 -12.77 -12.45
CA ALA A 5 9.92 -12.38 -11.87
C ALA A 5 11.03 -13.29 -12.39
N PRO A 6 12.07 -12.76 -13.05
CA PRO A 6 13.16 -13.55 -13.63
C PRO A 6 13.98 -14.33 -12.57
N ALA A 7 13.86 -13.96 -11.29
CA ALA A 7 14.38 -14.73 -10.17
C ALA A 7 13.34 -14.82 -9.05
N THR A 8 12.96 -16.04 -8.69
CA THR A 8 12.02 -16.34 -7.59
C THR A 8 12.65 -17.33 -6.63
N LEU A 9 12.51 -17.08 -5.33
CA LEU A 9 12.92 -17.98 -4.26
C LEU A 9 11.71 -18.29 -3.35
N PHE A 10 11.37 -19.57 -3.25
CA PHE A 10 10.39 -20.06 -2.28
C PHE A 10 11.13 -20.69 -1.10
N CYS A 11 11.02 -20.08 0.07
CA CYS A 11 11.82 -20.46 1.24
C CYS A 11 11.20 -21.60 2.08
N GLY A 12 9.93 -21.94 1.86
CA GLY A 12 9.25 -22.92 2.70
C GLY A 12 9.13 -22.42 4.16
N PRO A 13 9.26 -23.30 5.17
CA PRO A 13 9.12 -22.90 6.57
C PRO A 13 10.35 -22.15 7.13
N ASP A 14 11.52 -22.35 6.53
CA ASP A 14 12.79 -21.83 7.01
C ASP A 14 13.22 -20.55 6.27
N PRO A 15 14.03 -19.68 6.88
CA PRO A 15 14.64 -18.57 6.17
C PRO A 15 15.51 -19.05 5.00
N PRO A 16 15.52 -18.35 3.85
CA PRO A 16 16.40 -18.68 2.75
C PRO A 16 17.87 -18.50 3.15
N GLU A 17 18.74 -19.36 2.61
CA GLU A 17 20.18 -19.25 2.86
C GLU A 17 20.74 -17.91 2.34
N PRO A 18 21.56 -17.18 3.13
CA PRO A 18 22.16 -15.90 2.71
C PRO A 18 22.91 -15.99 1.37
N LYS A 19 23.55 -17.13 1.09
CA LYS A 19 24.26 -17.36 -0.17
C LYS A 19 23.30 -17.40 -1.37
N ALA A 20 22.11 -17.96 -1.21
CA ALA A 20 21.10 -18.01 -2.27
C ALA A 20 20.55 -16.61 -2.59
N ILE A 21 20.30 -15.80 -1.55
CA ILE A 21 19.91 -14.39 -1.70
C ILE A 21 20.98 -13.63 -2.47
N LYS A 22 22.23 -13.66 -1.98
CA LYS A 22 23.35 -12.94 -2.61
C LYS A 22 23.56 -13.36 -4.06
N THR A 23 23.56 -14.67 -4.35
CA THR A 23 23.75 -15.18 -5.72
C THR A 23 22.63 -14.72 -6.64
N GLY A 24 21.37 -14.73 -6.17
CA GLY A 24 20.22 -14.25 -6.94
C GLY A 24 20.31 -12.77 -7.26
N LEU A 25 20.64 -11.94 -6.26
CA LEU A 25 20.80 -10.50 -6.41
C LEU A 25 21.99 -10.14 -7.31
N ASP A 26 23.16 -10.76 -7.11
CA ASP A 26 24.36 -10.53 -7.94
C ASP A 26 24.08 -10.83 -9.42
N LYS A 27 23.25 -11.84 -9.72
CA LYS A 27 22.95 -12.29 -11.08
C LYS A 27 21.81 -11.52 -11.75
N HIS A 28 20.77 -11.14 -11.01
CA HIS A 28 19.52 -10.61 -11.57
C HIS A 28 19.19 -9.17 -11.14
N GLY A 29 19.92 -8.61 -10.18
CA GLY A 29 19.67 -7.30 -9.57
C GLY A 29 18.42 -7.23 -8.70
N HIS A 30 17.58 -8.27 -8.68
CA HIS A 30 16.39 -8.37 -7.85
C HIS A 30 16.00 -9.83 -7.62
N LEU A 31 15.23 -10.08 -6.58
CA LEU A 31 14.75 -11.41 -6.21
C LEU A 31 13.31 -11.30 -5.66
N PHE A 32 12.39 -12.07 -6.23
CA PHE A 32 11.05 -12.22 -5.66
C PHE A 32 11.06 -13.34 -4.62
N VAL A 33 10.67 -13.04 -3.38
CA VAL A 33 10.67 -14.00 -2.28
C VAL A 33 9.25 -14.28 -1.83
N GLY A 34 8.88 -15.55 -1.79
CA GLY A 34 7.61 -16.02 -1.26
C GLY A 34 7.82 -17.21 -0.33
N ARG A 35 6.79 -17.56 0.45
CA ARG A 35 6.80 -18.77 1.26
C ARG A 35 6.59 -20.02 0.40
N SER A 36 5.52 -20.01 -0.40
CA SER A 36 5.15 -21.14 -1.26
C SER A 36 4.30 -20.68 -2.45
N LEU A 37 4.23 -21.50 -3.51
CA LEU A 37 3.26 -21.33 -4.59
C LEU A 37 2.04 -22.20 -4.31
N MET A 38 0.87 -21.59 -4.17
CA MET A 38 -0.38 -22.30 -3.93
C MET A 38 -0.94 -22.90 -5.23
N ILE A 39 -1.79 -23.92 -5.09
CA ILE A 39 -2.50 -24.59 -6.22
C ILE A 39 -3.32 -23.57 -7.04
N SER A 40 -3.82 -22.51 -6.39
CA SER A 40 -4.55 -21.41 -7.06
C SER A 40 -3.69 -20.52 -7.95
N GLY A 41 -2.37 -20.74 -8.01
CA GLY A 41 -1.40 -19.89 -8.71
C GLY A 41 -1.00 -18.63 -7.93
N LYS A 42 -1.57 -18.40 -6.74
CA LYS A 42 -1.17 -17.32 -5.84
C LYS A 42 0.08 -17.71 -5.06
N VAL A 43 0.91 -16.73 -4.72
CA VAL A 43 2.03 -16.92 -3.81
C VAL A 43 1.59 -16.63 -2.38
N GLU A 44 1.95 -17.52 -1.47
CA GLU A 44 1.89 -17.29 -0.04
C GLU A 44 3.03 -16.34 0.36
N GLY A 45 2.69 -15.24 1.04
CA GLY A 45 3.66 -14.23 1.48
C GLY A 45 4.58 -14.73 2.59
N ILE A 46 5.73 -14.07 2.73
CA ILE A 46 6.64 -14.29 3.86
C ILE A 46 6.11 -13.65 5.15
N SER A 47 6.60 -14.09 6.31
CA SER A 47 6.26 -13.48 7.59
C SER A 47 6.94 -12.11 7.79
N PRO A 48 6.38 -11.21 8.61
CA PRO A 48 7.05 -9.96 9.01
C PRO A 48 8.45 -10.19 9.61
N GLY A 49 8.63 -11.26 10.40
CA GLY A 49 9.92 -11.59 10.99
C GLY A 49 10.96 -11.98 9.94
N LEU A 50 10.56 -12.70 8.89
CA LEU A 50 11.46 -13.00 7.78
C LEU A 50 11.79 -11.74 6.96
N ALA A 51 10.82 -10.85 6.73
CA ALA A 51 11.09 -9.55 6.12
C ALA A 51 12.07 -8.70 6.95
N ASP A 52 11.90 -8.68 8.28
CA ASP A 52 12.81 -8.00 9.22
C ASP A 52 14.22 -8.60 9.18
N PHE A 53 14.34 -9.91 9.00
CA PHE A 53 15.62 -10.60 8.82
C PHE A 53 16.29 -10.22 7.50
N LEU A 54 15.57 -10.29 6.38
CA LEU A 54 16.08 -9.94 5.04
C LEU A 54 16.56 -8.49 4.98
N PHE A 55 15.82 -7.56 5.59
CA PHE A 55 16.20 -6.14 5.62
C PHE A 55 17.52 -5.86 6.36
N LYS A 56 17.95 -6.76 7.27
CA LYS A 56 19.20 -6.62 8.03
C LYS A 56 20.40 -7.27 7.32
N ASP A 57 20.17 -8.02 6.24
CA ASP A 57 21.23 -8.64 5.47
C ASP A 57 21.98 -7.58 4.65
N ARG A 58 23.32 -7.59 4.73
CA ARG A 58 24.17 -6.62 4.03
C ARG A 58 24.18 -6.82 2.52
N ALA A 59 23.73 -7.96 2.02
CA ALA A 59 23.57 -8.21 0.59
C ALA A 59 22.29 -7.58 0.02
N VAL A 60 21.41 -7.03 0.85
CA VAL A 60 20.10 -6.51 0.46
C VAL A 60 20.04 -5.00 0.65
N ASP A 61 19.96 -4.26 -0.46
CA ASP A 61 19.82 -2.80 -0.41
C ASP A 61 18.39 -2.38 -0.04
N TYR A 62 17.39 -3.07 -0.59
CA TYR A 62 15.98 -2.76 -0.41
C TYR A 62 15.12 -4.02 -0.27
N VAL A 63 14.11 -3.93 0.60
CA VAL A 63 13.03 -4.91 0.70
C VAL A 63 11.71 -4.19 0.40
N ILE A 64 11.02 -4.62 -0.66
CA ILE A 64 9.72 -4.08 -1.07
C ILE A 64 8.65 -5.14 -0.79
N ILE A 65 7.58 -4.75 -0.10
CA ILE A 65 6.55 -5.67 0.38
C ILE A 65 5.17 -5.13 0.02
N GLU A 66 4.34 -6.00 -0.56
CA GLU A 66 2.90 -5.80 -0.63
C GLU A 66 2.29 -6.28 0.69
N ALA A 67 1.85 -5.35 1.54
CA ALA A 67 1.41 -5.64 2.91
C ALA A 67 -0.06 -6.09 3.00
N ASP A 68 -0.90 -5.70 2.04
CA ASP A 68 -2.30 -6.07 1.93
C ASP A 68 -2.89 -5.71 0.55
N GLY A 69 -3.85 -6.51 0.09
CA GLY A 69 -4.51 -6.34 -1.21
C GLY A 69 -5.81 -5.52 -1.15
N ALA A 70 -6.16 -4.88 -2.27
CA ALA A 70 -7.44 -4.16 -2.44
C ALA A 70 -8.47 -4.92 -3.29
N ALA A 71 -8.15 -6.15 -3.72
CA ALA A 71 -8.95 -6.92 -4.70
C ALA A 71 -9.23 -6.16 -6.02
N GLY A 72 -8.32 -5.26 -6.42
CA GLY A 72 -8.47 -4.42 -7.61
C GLY A 72 -9.40 -3.21 -7.43
N LEU A 73 -9.96 -3.00 -6.22
CA LEU A 73 -10.84 -1.88 -5.93
C LEU A 73 -10.04 -0.59 -5.63
N PRO A 74 -10.59 0.59 -5.99
CA PRO A 74 -9.89 1.86 -5.81
C PRO A 74 -9.56 2.20 -4.34
N LEU A 75 -10.43 1.83 -3.41
CA LEU A 75 -10.29 2.17 -1.99
C LEU A 75 -10.42 0.91 -1.13
N LYS A 76 -9.77 0.90 0.03
CA LYS A 76 -9.85 -0.21 0.99
C LYS A 76 -9.78 0.27 2.44
N VAL A 77 -10.23 -0.59 3.35
CA VAL A 77 -9.91 -0.51 4.78
C VAL A 77 -9.24 -1.79 5.23
N PRO A 78 -8.14 -1.74 6.01
CA PRO A 78 -7.49 -2.94 6.51
C PRO A 78 -8.38 -3.77 7.45
N ALA A 79 -8.30 -5.10 7.36
CA ALA A 79 -8.95 -6.04 8.27
C ALA A 79 -8.23 -6.09 9.61
N GLU A 80 -8.78 -6.84 10.56
CA GLU A 80 -8.04 -7.20 11.76
C GLU A 80 -6.79 -8.01 11.37
N GLY A 81 -5.65 -7.70 11.97
CA GLY A 81 -4.35 -8.30 11.61
C GLY A 81 -3.66 -7.74 10.36
N GLU A 82 -4.29 -6.83 9.62
CA GLU A 82 -3.70 -6.15 8.46
C GLU A 82 -3.46 -4.65 8.72
N PRO A 83 -2.70 -3.93 7.88
CA PRO A 83 -1.77 -4.47 6.89
C PRO A 83 -0.60 -5.18 7.58
N VAL A 84 -0.05 -6.22 6.93
CA VAL A 84 1.04 -7.01 7.50
C VAL A 84 2.37 -6.30 7.23
N ILE A 85 2.74 -5.36 8.11
CA ILE A 85 3.92 -4.49 7.96
C ILE A 85 5.06 -4.96 8.89
N PRO A 86 6.28 -5.18 8.38
CA PRO A 86 7.45 -5.51 9.22
C PRO A 86 7.86 -4.37 10.15
N SER A 87 8.46 -4.71 11.28
CA SER A 87 8.88 -3.71 12.27
C SER A 87 10.02 -2.83 11.74
N THR A 88 10.85 -3.35 10.84
CA THR A 88 11.98 -2.63 10.22
C THR A 88 11.55 -1.68 9.11
N ALA A 89 10.27 -1.66 8.71
CA ALA A 89 9.80 -0.79 7.64
C ALA A 89 10.20 0.68 7.90
N THR A 90 10.91 1.26 6.94
CA THR A 90 11.40 2.66 6.98
C THR A 90 10.45 3.61 6.27
N VAL A 91 9.68 3.09 5.31
CA VAL A 91 8.65 3.82 4.56
C VAL A 91 7.41 2.93 4.45
N VAL A 92 6.24 3.51 4.68
CA VAL A 92 4.94 2.88 4.40
C VAL A 92 4.24 3.73 3.35
N ILE A 93 3.84 3.09 2.25
CA ILE A 93 3.12 3.73 1.15
C ILE A 93 1.68 3.22 1.18
N ALA A 94 0.75 4.09 1.55
CA ALA A 94 -0.69 3.80 1.47
C ALA A 94 -1.20 4.24 0.10
N MET A 95 -1.98 3.40 -0.58
CA MET A 95 -2.46 3.68 -1.94
C MET A 95 -3.99 3.79 -2.00
N ALA A 96 -4.50 4.74 -2.78
CA ALA A 96 -5.89 4.79 -3.22
C ALA A 96 -5.97 5.20 -4.70
N GLY A 97 -6.98 4.73 -5.41
CA GLY A 97 -7.31 5.14 -6.77
C GLY A 97 -8.20 6.37 -6.80
N LEU A 98 -7.78 7.40 -7.53
CA LEU A 98 -8.51 8.67 -7.66
C LEU A 98 -9.85 8.53 -8.37
N GLU A 99 -10.05 7.47 -9.16
CA GLU A 99 -11.32 7.18 -9.79
C GLU A 99 -12.44 6.88 -8.79
N ALA A 100 -12.14 6.65 -7.50
CA ALA A 100 -13.16 6.58 -6.45
C ALA A 100 -13.90 7.91 -6.25
N LEU A 101 -13.25 9.05 -6.46
CA LEU A 101 -13.84 10.37 -6.22
C LEU A 101 -15.04 10.59 -7.16
N GLY A 102 -16.16 11.03 -6.59
CA GLY A 102 -17.39 11.27 -7.34
C GLY A 102 -18.15 9.99 -7.72
N ARG A 103 -17.66 8.79 -7.38
CA ARG A 103 -18.39 7.54 -7.60
C ARG A 103 -19.28 7.17 -6.40
N PRO A 104 -20.37 6.42 -6.64
CA PRO A 104 -21.19 5.90 -5.55
C PRO A 104 -20.41 4.92 -4.67
N PHE A 105 -20.58 5.07 -3.37
CA PHE A 105 -20.12 4.13 -2.35
C PHE A 105 -20.80 2.77 -2.55
N GLY A 106 -20.00 1.72 -2.76
CA GLY A 106 -20.49 0.39 -3.07
C GLY A 106 -19.38 -0.65 -3.29
N PRO A 107 -19.77 -1.90 -3.59
CA PRO A 107 -18.83 -3.01 -3.76
C PRO A 107 -17.84 -2.81 -4.90
N ASP A 108 -18.17 -1.95 -5.88
CA ASP A 108 -17.31 -1.66 -7.04
C ASP A 108 -16.28 -0.55 -6.77
N THR A 109 -16.34 0.08 -5.60
CA THR A 109 -15.47 1.21 -5.23
C THR A 109 -14.65 0.95 -3.97
N VAL A 110 -15.16 0.15 -3.03
CA VAL A 110 -14.54 -0.02 -1.71
C VAL A 110 -14.41 -1.49 -1.32
N PHE A 111 -13.17 -1.92 -1.09
CA PHE A 111 -12.88 -3.21 -0.48
C PHE A 111 -13.16 -3.17 1.02
N ARG A 112 -13.91 -4.18 1.52
CA ARG A 112 -14.43 -4.27 2.90
C ARG A 112 -15.42 -3.16 3.23
N LEU A 113 -16.46 -3.11 2.40
CA LEU A 113 -17.53 -2.12 2.43
C LEU A 113 -18.05 -1.80 3.83
N GLU A 114 -18.38 -2.82 4.64
CA GLU A 114 -18.93 -2.64 5.98
C GLU A 114 -17.98 -1.92 6.95
N LYS A 115 -16.66 -2.18 6.84
CA LYS A 115 -15.65 -1.51 7.67
C LYS A 115 -15.52 -0.04 7.27
N PHE A 116 -15.49 0.23 5.97
CA PHE A 116 -15.45 1.60 5.47
C PHE A 116 -16.73 2.36 5.81
N GLN A 117 -17.90 1.73 5.74
CA GLN A 117 -19.17 2.32 6.16
C GLN A 117 -19.14 2.75 7.63
N LYS A 118 -18.66 1.89 8.53
CA LYS A 118 -18.53 2.21 9.95
C LYS A 118 -17.57 3.39 10.20
N MET A 119 -16.45 3.45 9.49
CA MET A 119 -15.44 4.50 9.61
C MET A 119 -15.88 5.84 8.98
N SER A 120 -16.54 5.78 7.82
CA SER A 120 -16.89 6.96 7.02
C SER A 120 -18.24 7.58 7.40
N GLY A 121 -19.20 6.76 7.85
CA GLY A 121 -20.60 7.14 8.06
C GLY A 121 -21.47 7.05 6.79
N LEU A 122 -20.90 6.63 5.65
CA LEU A 122 -21.61 6.59 4.37
C LEU A 122 -22.71 5.53 4.33
N ARG A 123 -23.79 5.85 3.63
CA ARG A 123 -24.84 4.92 3.23
C ARG A 123 -24.62 4.45 1.78
N PRO A 124 -25.08 3.24 1.41
CA PRO A 124 -24.95 2.74 0.05
C PRO A 124 -25.42 3.76 -0.99
N LYS A 125 -24.67 3.88 -2.08
CA LYS A 125 -24.90 4.82 -3.20
C LYS A 125 -24.64 6.30 -2.92
N GLU A 126 -24.33 6.71 -1.69
CA GLU A 126 -23.83 8.07 -1.44
C GLU A 126 -22.49 8.30 -2.14
N ILE A 127 -22.20 9.55 -2.48
CA ILE A 127 -21.02 9.88 -3.31
C ILE A 127 -19.76 9.93 -2.44
N LEU A 128 -18.70 9.26 -2.90
CA LEU A 128 -17.37 9.34 -2.30
C LEU A 128 -16.76 10.73 -2.56
N THR A 129 -16.45 11.43 -1.47
CA THR A 129 -15.87 12.79 -1.48
C THR A 129 -14.41 12.75 -1.00
N PRO A 130 -13.65 13.85 -1.17
CA PRO A 130 -12.30 13.98 -0.62
C PRO A 130 -12.21 13.64 0.87
N GLU A 131 -13.15 14.06 1.70
CA GLU A 131 -13.17 13.77 3.14
C GLU A 131 -13.29 12.29 3.44
N HIS A 132 -14.10 11.56 2.66
CA HIS A 132 -14.26 10.12 2.82
C HIS A 132 -12.98 9.36 2.49
N LEU A 133 -12.30 9.75 1.40
CA LEU A 133 -11.01 9.15 1.04
C LEU A 133 -9.92 9.53 2.05
N ALA A 134 -9.89 10.78 2.51
CA ALA A 134 -8.94 11.25 3.52
C ALA A 134 -9.07 10.44 4.82
N LYS A 135 -10.29 10.09 5.26
CA LYS A 135 -10.51 9.20 6.42
C LYS A 135 -9.82 7.84 6.24
N ALA A 136 -9.78 7.28 5.04
CA ALA A 136 -9.07 6.02 4.80
C ALA A 136 -7.58 6.12 5.14
N PHE A 137 -6.95 7.25 4.88
CA PHE A 137 -5.54 7.48 5.21
C PHE A 137 -5.35 7.82 6.70
N THR A 138 -6.25 8.60 7.27
CA THR A 138 -5.99 9.34 8.52
C THR A 138 -6.62 8.71 9.76
N ALA A 139 -7.64 7.87 9.59
CA ALA A 139 -8.30 7.20 10.71
C ALA A 139 -7.34 6.21 11.41
N PRO A 140 -7.48 6.00 12.74
CA PRO A 140 -6.70 5.01 13.48
C PRO A 140 -6.77 3.58 12.91
N GLU A 141 -7.91 3.21 12.32
CA GLU A 141 -8.16 1.94 11.65
C GLU A 141 -7.87 1.96 10.14
N GLY A 142 -7.38 3.08 9.63
CA GLY A 142 -7.10 3.33 8.22
C GLY A 142 -5.84 2.63 7.70
N LEU A 143 -5.40 3.06 6.52
CA LEU A 143 -4.34 2.44 5.73
C LEU A 143 -2.97 2.41 6.42
N PHE A 144 -2.72 3.32 7.37
CA PHE A 144 -1.45 3.39 8.10
C PHE A 144 -1.46 2.70 9.47
N LYS A 145 -2.54 2.02 9.87
CA LYS A 145 -2.74 1.60 11.27
C LYS A 145 -1.64 0.70 11.86
N ALA A 146 -1.02 -0.15 11.05
CA ALA A 146 0.05 -1.07 11.49
C ALA A 146 1.46 -0.54 11.17
N GLY A 147 1.57 0.68 10.65
CA GLY A 147 2.85 1.27 10.27
C GLY A 147 3.70 1.62 11.49
N PRO A 148 5.00 1.25 11.53
CA PRO A 148 5.89 1.66 12.61
C PRO A 148 5.90 3.17 12.81
N LYS A 149 6.00 3.64 14.07
CA LYS A 149 6.01 5.08 14.39
C LYS A 149 7.13 5.84 13.66
N ARG A 150 8.32 5.22 13.57
CA ARG A 150 9.49 5.77 12.88
C ARG A 150 9.40 5.75 11.35
N ALA A 151 8.47 4.99 10.79
CA ALA A 151 8.34 4.87 9.35
C ALA A 151 7.78 6.17 8.77
N ARG A 152 8.43 6.64 7.71
CA ARG A 152 7.93 7.72 6.87
C ARG A 152 6.64 7.26 6.21
N LYS A 153 5.60 8.09 6.26
CA LYS A 153 4.28 7.76 5.72
C LYS A 153 4.05 8.55 4.46
N VAL A 154 3.77 7.84 3.36
CA VAL A 154 3.53 8.44 2.05
C VAL A 154 2.15 7.99 1.57
N ALA A 155 1.28 8.94 1.29
CA ALA A 155 0.03 8.64 0.60
C ALA A 155 0.28 8.69 -0.92
N PHE A 156 -0.18 7.67 -1.65
CA PHE A 156 -0.07 7.61 -3.09
C PHE A 156 -1.46 7.54 -3.71
N LEU A 157 -1.83 8.61 -4.41
CA LEU A 157 -3.10 8.78 -5.11
C LEU A 157 -2.87 8.42 -6.58
N ASN A 158 -3.23 7.19 -6.94
CA ASN A 158 -3.01 6.63 -8.28
C ASN A 158 -4.16 6.97 -9.22
N LYS A 159 -3.97 6.69 -10.52
CA LYS A 159 -4.98 6.80 -11.59
C LYS A 159 -5.49 8.22 -11.78
N ARG A 160 -4.56 9.18 -11.74
CA ARG A 160 -4.84 10.59 -12.06
C ARG A 160 -5.49 10.75 -13.43
N ASP A 161 -5.14 9.91 -14.40
CA ASP A 161 -5.71 9.86 -15.74
C ASP A 161 -7.23 9.61 -15.78
N LEU A 162 -7.81 9.07 -14.70
CA LEU A 162 -9.25 8.83 -14.57
C LEU A 162 -9.97 9.90 -13.74
N LEU A 163 -9.26 10.90 -13.24
CA LEU A 163 -9.85 11.98 -12.45
C LEU A 163 -10.37 13.09 -13.35
N SER A 164 -11.64 13.45 -13.17
CA SER A 164 -12.28 14.53 -13.95
C SER A 164 -12.19 15.91 -13.29
N ARG A 165 -11.96 15.99 -11.97
CA ARG A 165 -12.00 17.24 -11.19
C ARG A 165 -10.72 17.43 -10.38
N GLU A 166 -9.84 18.31 -10.85
CA GLU A 166 -8.60 18.69 -10.16
C GLU A 166 -8.84 19.31 -8.78
N SER A 167 -9.93 20.06 -8.57
CA SER A 167 -10.24 20.66 -7.27
C SER A 167 -10.40 19.60 -6.16
N ALA A 168 -11.02 18.46 -6.47
CA ALA A 168 -11.22 17.37 -5.52
C ALA A 168 -9.90 16.68 -5.13
N LEU A 169 -8.92 16.65 -6.05
CA LEU A 169 -7.57 16.14 -5.77
C LEU A 169 -6.83 17.04 -4.78
N HIS A 170 -6.84 18.35 -5.03
CA HIS A 170 -6.18 19.31 -4.14
C HIS A 170 -6.77 19.27 -2.75
N GLU A 171 -8.10 19.27 -2.65
CA GLU A 171 -8.82 19.13 -1.39
C GLU A 171 -8.43 17.83 -0.65
N LEU A 172 -8.43 16.69 -1.35
CA LEU A 172 -8.00 15.41 -0.77
C LEU A 172 -6.56 15.46 -0.26
N ALA A 173 -5.63 16.00 -1.06
CA ALA A 173 -4.23 16.09 -0.67
C ALA A 173 -4.04 16.98 0.57
N HIS A 174 -4.74 18.12 0.65
CA HIS A 174 -4.70 18.99 1.82
C HIS A 174 -5.26 18.31 3.07
N LEU A 175 -6.38 17.60 2.96
CA LEU A 175 -6.98 16.86 4.08
C LEU A 175 -6.07 15.74 4.59
N VAL A 176 -5.38 15.06 3.68
CA VAL A 176 -4.44 13.98 4.03
C VAL A 176 -3.19 14.55 4.72
N LEU A 177 -2.65 15.66 4.25
CA LEU A 177 -1.46 16.29 4.85
C LEU A 177 -1.78 16.99 6.18
N GLY A 178 -2.92 17.64 6.29
CA GLY A 178 -3.32 18.42 7.48
C GLY A 178 -3.89 17.60 8.64
N ALA A 179 -3.82 16.27 8.58
CA ALA A 179 -4.46 15.39 9.55
C ALA A 179 -3.78 15.43 10.92
N SER A 180 -4.53 15.81 11.95
CA SER A 180 -4.04 15.79 13.33
C SER A 180 -3.82 14.35 13.83
N GLY A 181 -2.69 14.11 14.50
CA GLY A 181 -2.40 12.82 15.14
C GLY A 181 -1.70 11.78 14.26
N LEU A 182 -1.56 12.04 12.95
CA LEU A 182 -0.79 11.18 12.04
C LEU A 182 0.03 12.03 11.07
N LYS A 183 1.35 12.04 11.24
CA LYS A 183 2.24 12.74 10.31
C LYS A 183 2.40 11.96 9.01
N ILE A 184 1.80 12.46 7.93
CA ILE A 184 1.99 11.99 6.56
C ILE A 184 2.97 12.94 5.89
N GLU A 185 4.14 12.44 5.48
CA GLU A 185 5.25 13.27 5.01
C GLU A 185 4.93 13.95 3.67
N ARG A 186 4.26 13.22 2.77
CA ARG A 186 3.91 13.70 1.44
C ARG A 186 2.74 12.93 0.86
N VAL A 187 2.03 13.60 -0.05
CA VAL A 187 1.05 13.01 -0.94
C VAL A 187 1.68 12.97 -2.33
N VAL A 188 1.88 11.78 -2.87
CA VAL A 188 2.28 11.55 -4.26
C VAL A 188 1.02 11.34 -5.08
N ILE A 189 0.95 12.02 -6.21
CA ILE A 189 -0.16 11.96 -7.15
C ILE A 189 0.41 11.42 -8.44
N GLY A 190 -0.21 10.40 -9.02
CA GLY A 190 0.32 9.85 -10.26
C GLY A 190 -0.65 9.04 -11.09
N SER A 191 -0.22 8.81 -12.32
CA SER A 191 -0.72 7.76 -13.17
C SER A 191 0.40 6.76 -13.42
N ILE A 192 0.29 5.57 -12.83
CA ILE A 192 1.20 4.47 -13.16
C ILE A 192 1.07 4.07 -14.63
N LEU A 193 -0.13 4.21 -15.22
CA LEU A 193 -0.37 3.91 -16.62
C LEU A 193 0.43 4.84 -17.55
N GLU A 194 0.45 6.14 -17.25
CA GLU A 194 1.14 7.14 -18.06
C GLU A 194 2.59 7.39 -17.62
N GLY A 195 3.01 6.86 -16.47
CA GLY A 195 4.33 7.11 -15.90
C GLY A 195 4.52 8.56 -15.41
N THR A 196 3.43 9.24 -15.02
CA THR A 196 3.46 10.63 -14.56
C THR A 196 3.29 10.71 -13.04
N TYR A 197 4.12 11.54 -12.39
CA TYR A 197 4.14 11.68 -10.94
C TYR A 197 4.39 13.14 -10.53
N SER A 198 3.63 13.62 -9.57
CA SER A 198 3.85 14.87 -8.84
C SER A 198 3.68 14.63 -7.34
N PHE A 199 4.08 15.59 -6.50
CA PHE A 199 3.92 15.45 -5.06
C PHE A 199 3.61 16.78 -4.39
N ILE A 200 2.87 16.70 -3.29
CA ILE A 200 2.57 17.79 -2.38
C ILE A 200 3.18 17.41 -1.02
N MET A 201 3.94 18.33 -0.44
CA MET A 201 4.61 18.16 0.85
C MET A 201 3.83 18.87 1.93
N GLU A 202 3.96 18.40 3.18
CA GLU A 202 3.58 19.20 4.35
C GLU A 202 4.46 20.47 4.36
N GLU A 203 3.85 21.65 4.43
CA GLU A 203 4.60 22.90 4.65
C GLU A 203 5.21 22.85 6.05
N SER A 204 6.53 23.01 6.13
CA SER A 204 7.35 22.89 7.35
C SER A 204 7.17 24.05 8.32
#